data_AF-A0A2V7GFN2-F1
#
_entry.id   AF-A0A2V7GFN2-F1
#
_cell.length_a   1.000
_cell.length_b   1.000
_cell.length_c   1.000
_cell.angle_alpha   90.00
_cell.angle_beta   90.00
_cell.angle_gamma   90.00
#
_symmetry.space_group_name_H-M   'P 1'
#
loop_
_entity.id
_entity.type
_entity.pdbx_description
1 polymer ?
#
loop_
_entity_poly.entity_id
_entity_poly.type
_entity_poly.pdbx_seq_one_letter_code
_entity_poly.pdbx_strand_id
1 'polypeptide(L)' 'KKLFQPLGGKGPTAGVALTTEEFERARETYYQLAGCDPATGYPTRAKLADLGLDWVAEKLP' A
#
# COMPACT_ATOMS: atom_id res chain seq x y z
N LYS A 1 -2.63 15.80 -3.38
CA LYS A 1 -1.66 14.73 -3.03
C LYS A 1 -0.44 15.38 -2.37
N LYS A 2 -0.42 15.52 -1.03
CA LYS A 2 0.64 16.26 -0.31
C LYS A 2 1.99 15.52 -0.26
N LEU A 3 1.97 14.19 -0.28
CA LEU A 3 3.18 13.35 -0.21
C LEU A 3 4.15 13.58 -1.38
N PHE A 4 3.65 14.04 -2.52
CA PHE A 4 4.45 14.30 -3.73
C PHE A 4 4.84 15.78 -3.89
N GLN A 5 4.55 16.61 -2.88
CA GLN A 5 4.94 18.01 -2.86
C GLN A 5 6.12 18.18 -1.91
N PRO A 6 7.17 18.93 -2.30
CA PRO A 6 8.30 19.19 -1.44
C PRO A 6 7.87 19.79 -0.10
N LEU A 7 8.42 19.24 0.98
CA LEU A 7 8.15 19.76 2.32
C LEU A 7 8.68 21.19 2.44
N GLY A 8 7.80 22.15 2.67
CA GLY A 8 8.18 23.54 2.90
C GLY A 8 8.75 23.77 4.30
N GLY A 9 9.47 24.88 4.48
CA GLY A 9 10.03 25.30 5.78
C GLY A 9 11.55 25.15 5.87
N LYS A 10 12.06 25.11 7.11
CA LYS A 10 13.49 24.97 7.42
C LYS A 10 13.71 23.67 8.20
N GLY A 11 14.80 22.97 7.92
CA GLY A 11 15.15 21.71 8.59
C GLY A 11 15.73 20.68 7.64
N PRO A 12 16.19 19.53 8.15
CA PRO A 12 16.94 18.53 7.37
C PRO A 12 16.11 17.83 6.28
N THR A 13 14.79 17.87 6.37
CA THR A 13 13.86 17.27 5.40
C THR A 13 13.13 18.30 4.55
N ALA A 14 13.49 19.59 4.66
CA ALA A 14 12.95 20.62 3.78
C ALA A 14 13.29 20.27 2.32
N GLY A 15 12.30 20.37 1.44
CA GLY A 15 12.42 20.02 0.02
C GLY A 15 12.19 18.53 -0.30
N VAL A 16 12.08 17.64 0.71
CA VAL A 16 11.82 16.22 0.47
C VAL A 16 10.39 16.01 -0.01
N ALA A 17 10.24 15.22 -1.08
CA ALA A 17 8.97 14.72 -1.60
C ALA A 17 9.18 13.29 -2.08
N LEU A 18 8.12 12.48 -2.02
CA LEU A 18 8.10 11.20 -2.72
C LEU A 18 7.76 11.43 -4.20
N THR A 19 8.21 10.54 -5.07
CA THR A 19 7.66 10.43 -6.42
C THR A 19 6.43 9.54 -6.43
N THR A 20 5.63 9.60 -7.50
CA THR A 20 4.49 8.70 -7.65
C THR A 20 5.00 7.26 -7.78
N GLU A 21 6.07 7.06 -8.54
CA GLU A 21 6.69 5.77 -8.82
C GLU A 21 7.24 5.12 -7.54
N GLU A 22 7.88 5.90 -6.67
CA GLU A 22 8.36 5.44 -5.37
C GLU A 22 7.22 4.95 -4.49
N PHE A 23 6.12 5.70 -4.46
CA PHE A 23 4.94 5.34 -3.68
C PHE A 23 4.26 4.08 -4.24
N GLU A 24 4.07 4.00 -5.56
CA GLU A 24 3.43 2.84 -6.19
C GLU A 24 4.25 1.55 -5.95
N ARG A 25 5.59 1.62 -6.10
CA ARG A 25 6.49 0.50 -5.79
C ARG A 25 6.45 0.09 -4.32
N ALA A 26 6.43 1.07 -3.41
CA ALA A 26 6.33 0.80 -1.98
C ALA A 26 4.99 0.16 -1.63
N ARG A 27 3.89 0.61 -2.26
CA ARG A 27 2.55 0.03 -2.09
C ARG A 27 2.48 -1.41 -2.57
N GLU A 28 3.00 -1.70 -3.76
CA GLU A 28 3.08 -3.07 -4.29
C GLU A 28 3.87 -3.99 -3.35
N THR A 29 5.04 -3.54 -2.91
CA THR A 29 5.88 -4.29 -1.96
C THR A 29 5.11 -4.57 -0.67
N TYR A 30 4.44 -3.56 -0.13
CA TYR A 30 3.64 -3.72 1.08
C TYR A 30 2.50 -4.73 0.89
N TYR A 31 1.77 -4.69 -0.23
CA TYR A 31 0.70 -5.64 -0.51
C TYR A 31 1.22 -7.07 -0.61
N GLN A 32 2.33 -7.30 -1.29
CA GLN A 32 2.97 -8.62 -1.35
C GLN A 32 3.30 -9.14 0.06
N LEU A 33 3.91 -8.31 0.91
CA LEU A 33 4.28 -8.67 2.28
C LEU A 33 3.05 -8.91 3.17
N ALA A 34 1.97 -8.15 2.97
CA ALA A 34 0.74 -8.31 3.72
C ALA A 34 -0.11 -9.51 3.27
N GLY A 35 0.26 -10.17 2.16
CA GLY A 35 -0.53 -11.24 1.55
C GLY A 35 -1.75 -10.71 0.78
N CYS A 36 -1.68 -9.47 0.30
CA CYS A 36 -2.65 -8.84 -0.58
C CYS A 36 -2.21 -8.90 -2.05
N ASP A 37 -3.17 -8.91 -2.95
CA ASP A 37 -2.95 -8.79 -4.39
C ASP A 37 -2.47 -7.37 -4.73
N PRO A 38 -1.32 -7.20 -5.41
CA PRO A 38 -0.74 -5.88 -5.69
C PRO A 38 -1.60 -4.98 -6.60
N ALA A 39 -2.42 -5.57 -7.46
CA ALA A 39 -3.21 -4.84 -8.45
C ALA A 39 -4.52 -4.31 -7.85
N THR A 40 -5.17 -5.13 -7.02
CA THR A 40 -6.50 -4.83 -6.44
C THR A 40 -6.41 -4.30 -5.00
N GLY A 41 -5.34 -4.63 -4.27
CA GLY A 41 -5.18 -4.33 -2.86
C GLY A 41 -5.97 -5.25 -1.92
N TYR A 42 -6.73 -6.22 -2.46
CA TYR A 42 -7.50 -7.15 -1.63
C TYR A 42 -6.60 -8.24 -1.02
N PRO A 43 -6.89 -8.70 0.21
CA PRO A 43 -6.23 -9.87 0.76
C PRO A 43 -6.45 -11.09 -0.14
N THR A 44 -5.39 -11.86 -0.35
CA THR A 44 -5.49 -13.14 -1.08
C THR A 44 -6.39 -14.12 -0.31
N ARG A 45 -6.96 -15.11 -1.02
CA ARG A 45 -7.73 -16.20 -0.40
C ARG A 45 -6.93 -16.89 0.72
N ALA A 46 -5.64 -17.13 0.48
CA ALA A 46 -4.75 -17.71 1.47
C ALA A 46 -4.62 -16.82 2.72
N LYS A 47 -4.49 -15.50 2.54
CA LYS A 47 -4.44 -14.58 3.68
C LYS A 47 -5.76 -14.49 4.44
N LEU A 48 -6.89 -14.53 3.76
CA LEU A 48 -8.20 -14.58 4.41
C LEU A 48 -8.36 -15.86 5.23
N ALA A 49 -7.89 -17.00 4.71
CA ALA A 49 -7.92 -18.27 5.42
C ALA A 49 -7.08 -18.28 6.70
N ASP A 50 -5.85 -17.78 6.59
CA ASP A 50 -4.92 -17.61 7.73
C ASP A 50 -5.53 -16.75 8.86
N LEU A 51 -6.37 -15.78 8.50
CA LEU A 51 -7.06 -14.90 9.44
C LEU A 51 -8.43 -15.44 9.92
N GLY A 52 -8.87 -16.62 9.46
CA GLY A 52 -10.21 -17.16 9.76
C GLY A 52 -11.35 -16.37 9.12
N LEU A 53 -11.06 -15.61 8.06
CA LEU A 53 -11.98 -14.74 7.32
C LEU A 53 -12.38 -15.35 5.97
N ASP A 54 -12.31 -16.68 5.83
CA ASP A 54 -12.60 -17.35 4.57
C ASP A 54 -13.97 -17.02 3.99
N TRP A 55 -14.95 -16.73 4.84
CA TRP A 55 -16.31 -16.36 4.44
C TRP A 55 -16.38 -15.03 3.69
N VAL A 56 -15.34 -14.18 3.78
CA VAL A 56 -15.29 -12.85 3.14
C VAL A 56 -14.92 -12.97 1.65
N ALA A 57 -14.23 -14.03 1.24
CA ALA A 57 -13.71 -14.13 -0.12
C ALA A 57 -14.80 -14.07 -1.21
N GLU A 58 -16.01 -14.54 -0.89
CA GLU A 58 -17.17 -14.51 -1.80
C GLU A 58 -17.84 -13.13 -1.88
N LYS A 59 -17.42 -12.18 -1.03
CA LYS A 59 -17.96 -10.81 -0.95
C LYS A 59 -17.01 -9.77 -1.52
N LEU A 60 -15.83 -10.19 -1.97
CA LEU A 60 -14.92 -9.29 -2.68
C LEU A 60 -15.51 -8.96 -4.05
N PRO A 61 -15.42 -7.69 -4.49
CA PRO A 61 -16.00 -7.24 -5.75
C PRO A 61 -15.23 -7.72 -6.99
#